data_AF-A0A9D6M2T2-F1
#
_entry.id   AF-A0A9D6M2T2-F1
#
_cell.length_a   1.000
_cell.length_b   1.000
_cell.length_c   1.000
_cell.angle_alpha   90.00
_cell.angle_beta   90.00
_cell.angle_gamma   90.00
#
_symmetry.space_group_name_H-M   'P 1'
#
loop_
_entity.id
_entity.type
_entity.pdbx_description
1 polymer ?
#
loop_
_entity_poly.entity_id
_entity_poly.type
_entity_poly.pdbx_seq_one_letter_code
_entity_poly.pdbx_strand_id
1 'polypeptide(L)'
;MAQKKIAFKDFIKLQRGFDLPRQDMIEGPYPVVGSTSIIGYHNDYKVNAPGVVTGRSGSLGQVQFITSNYWVNKLKYICDINKSK
;
A
#
# COMPACT_ATOMS: atom_id res chain seq x y z
N MET A 1 18.60 17.85 17.83
CA MET A 1 18.52 16.55 17.14
C MET A 1 19.02 16.75 15.71
N ALA A 2 20.04 16.00 15.25
CA ALA A 2 20.55 16.12 13.89
C ALA A 2 19.68 15.30 12.92
N GLN A 3 19.19 15.93 11.84
CA GLN A 3 18.38 15.24 10.83
C GLN A 3 19.28 14.62 9.75
N LYS A 4 19.18 13.31 9.56
CA LYS A 4 19.92 12.57 8.53
C LYS A 4 19.14 12.63 7.21
N LYS A 5 19.79 13.07 6.12
CA LYS A 5 19.24 12.98 4.76
C LYS A 5 19.58 11.61 4.17
N ILE A 6 18.59 10.92 3.65
CA ILE A 6 18.71 9.61 3.00
C ILE A 6 18.02 9.72 1.63
N ALA A 7 18.57 9.10 0.59
CA ALA A 7 17.89 9.08 -0.70
C ALA A 7 16.64 8.20 -0.62
N PHE A 8 15.55 8.65 -1.25
CA PHE A 8 14.25 7.97 -1.22
C PHE A 8 14.33 6.48 -1.58
N LYS A 9 15.10 6.17 -2.65
CA LYS A 9 15.32 4.80 -3.14
C LYS A 9 16.01 3.87 -2.14
N ASP A 10 16.78 4.42 -1.20
CA ASP A 10 17.55 3.63 -0.23
C ASP A 10 16.70 3.30 1.01
N PHE A 11 15.55 3.96 1.17
CA PHE A 11 14.64 3.80 2.31
C PHE A 11 13.31 3.15 1.91
N ILE A 12 12.86 3.32 0.66
CA ILE A 12 11.55 2.86 0.20
C ILE A 12 11.70 1.87 -0.95
N LYS A 13 10.99 0.74 -0.84
CA LYS A 13 10.76 -0.18 -1.94
C LYS A 13 9.36 0.03 -2.50
N LEU A 14 9.29 0.45 -3.77
CA LEU A 14 8.04 0.57 -4.51
C LEU A 14 7.71 -0.76 -5.19
N GLN A 15 6.57 -1.36 -4.86
CA GLN A 15 6.09 -2.60 -5.48
C GLN A 15 4.71 -2.40 -6.08
N ARG A 16 4.40 -3.04 -7.21
CA ARG A 16 3.04 -2.98 -7.77
C ARG A 16 2.08 -3.77 -6.88
N GLY A 17 0.85 -3.28 -6.78
CA GLY A 17 -0.26 -4.03 -6.19
C GLY A 17 -0.59 -5.30 -7.00
N PHE A 18 -1.52 -6.06 -6.45
CA PHE A 18 -1.99 -7.36 -6.95
C PHE A 18 -3.36 -7.21 -7.60
N ASP A 19 -3.64 -8.00 -8.63
CA ASP A 19 -4.98 -8.03 -9.24
C ASP A 19 -5.99 -8.62 -8.24
N LEU A 20 -7.05 -7.88 -7.97
CA LEU A 20 -8.25 -8.37 -7.27
C LEU A 20 -9.48 -7.66 -7.83
N PRO A 21 -10.10 -8.21 -8.88
CA PRO A 21 -11.37 -7.73 -9.40
C PRO A 21 -12.45 -7.73 -8.32
N ARG A 22 -13.40 -6.78 -8.39
CA ARG A 22 -14.47 -6.65 -7.37
C ARG A 22 -15.32 -7.92 -7.23
N GLN A 23 -15.53 -8.64 -8.33
CA GLN A 23 -16.27 -9.90 -8.36
C GLN A 23 -15.57 -11.05 -7.60
N ASP A 24 -14.25 -10.95 -7.43
CA ASP A 24 -13.43 -11.95 -6.72
C ASP A 24 -13.23 -11.57 -5.24
N MET A 25 -13.75 -10.41 -4.81
CA MET A 25 -13.70 -9.99 -3.42
C MET A 25 -14.69 -10.80 -2.58
N ILE A 26 -14.16 -11.67 -1.75
CA ILE A 26 -14.89 -12.39 -0.70
C ILE A 26 -14.86 -11.55 0.57
N GLU A 27 -16.01 -11.29 1.20
CA GLU A 27 -16.12 -10.53 2.45
C GLU A 27 -15.17 -11.09 3.53
N GLY A 28 -14.50 -10.19 4.24
CA GLY A 28 -13.53 -10.54 5.27
C GLY A 28 -12.99 -9.34 6.02
N PRO A 29 -11.98 -9.52 6.89
CA PRO A 29 -11.51 -8.46 7.78
C PRO A 29 -10.44 -7.55 7.14
N TYR A 30 -9.86 -7.92 5.99
CA TYR A 30 -8.70 -7.20 5.46
C TYR A 30 -9.12 -6.12 4.46
N PRO A 31 -8.74 -4.85 4.66
CA PRO A 31 -9.10 -3.79 3.74
C PRO A 31 -8.45 -3.99 2.37
N VAL A 32 -9.21 -3.74 1.32
CA VAL A 32 -8.71 -3.62 -0.05
C VAL A 32 -8.51 -2.13 -0.34
N VAL A 33 -7.25 -1.74 -0.51
CA VAL A 33 -6.82 -0.35 -0.65
C VAL A 33 -6.80 0.04 -2.14
N GLY A 34 -7.58 1.07 -2.47
CA GLY A 34 -7.64 1.68 -3.79
C GLY A 34 -6.78 2.95 -3.91
N SER A 35 -7.06 3.77 -4.93
CA SER A 35 -6.29 4.99 -5.26
C SER A 35 -6.26 6.03 -4.15
N THR A 36 -7.40 6.24 -3.51
CA THR A 36 -7.67 7.37 -2.63
C THR A 36 -8.37 6.93 -1.34
N SER A 37 -8.92 5.72 -1.33
CA SER A 37 -9.68 5.16 -0.23
C SER A 37 -9.66 3.63 -0.25
N ILE A 38 -10.13 3.05 0.85
CA ILE A 38 -10.51 1.63 0.92
C ILE A 38 -11.74 1.42 0.02
N ILE A 39 -11.68 0.42 -0.86
CA ILE A 39 -12.74 0.13 -1.85
C ILE A 39 -13.64 -1.05 -1.45
N GLY A 40 -13.27 -1.76 -0.39
CA GLY A 40 -13.96 -2.94 0.13
C GLY A 40 -13.07 -3.71 1.10
N TYR A 41 -13.51 -4.91 1.47
CA TYR A 41 -12.76 -5.83 2.33
C TYR A 41 -12.68 -7.20 1.69
N HIS A 42 -11.61 -7.92 2.02
CA HIS A 42 -11.32 -9.26 1.54
C HIS A 42 -10.96 -10.20 2.70
N ASN A 43 -11.12 -11.51 2.48
CA ASN A 43 -10.74 -12.54 3.44
C ASN A 43 -9.25 -12.94 3.39
N ASP A 44 -8.49 -12.44 2.41
CA ASP A 44 -7.03 -12.62 2.31
C ASP A 44 -6.29 -11.27 2.17
N TYR A 45 -5.00 -11.25 2.47
CA TYR A 45 -4.11 -10.09 2.33
C TYR A 45 -2.80 -10.47 1.63
N LYS A 46 -2.14 -9.48 1.03
CA LYS A 46 -0.82 -9.66 0.39
C LYS A 46 0.26 -8.76 0.95
N VAL A 47 -0.12 -7.80 1.79
CA VAL A 47 0.80 -6.84 2.39
C VAL A 47 0.59 -6.81 3.90
N ASN A 48 1.68 -6.99 4.64
CA ASN A 48 1.69 -6.85 6.09
C ASN A 48 1.67 -5.36 6.46
N ALA A 49 0.94 -5.03 7.52
CA ALA A 49 1.03 -3.71 8.11
C ALA A 49 2.26 -3.55 9.02
N PRO A 50 2.68 -2.30 9.31
CA PRO A 50 2.20 -1.06 8.72
C PRO A 50 2.81 -0.80 7.34
N GLY A 51 2.08 -0.10 6.47
CA GLY A 51 2.58 0.25 5.14
C GLY A 51 2.00 1.54 4.59
N VAL A 52 2.68 2.12 3.61
CA VAL A 52 2.21 3.31 2.89
C VAL A 52 1.80 2.91 1.48
N VAL A 53 0.63 3.35 1.04
CA VAL A 53 0.13 3.12 -0.31
C VAL A 53 0.02 4.46 -1.02
N THR A 54 0.46 4.51 -2.27
CA THR A 54 0.30 5.71 -3.10
C THR A 54 -0.24 5.40 -4.49
N GLY A 55 -0.89 6.40 -5.06
CA GLY A 55 -1.42 6.41 -6.40
C GLY A 55 -0.36 6.23 -7.50
N ARG A 56 -0.79 5.67 -8.64
CA ARG A 56 -0.09 5.76 -9.94
C ARG A 56 -0.61 6.99 -10.73
N SER A 57 0.02 7.29 -11.87
CA SER A 57 -0.31 8.37 -12.81
C SER A 57 -1.78 8.81 -12.77
N GLY A 58 -2.01 10.09 -12.41
CA GLY A 58 -3.33 10.70 -12.15
C GLY A 58 -3.67 10.88 -10.66
N SER A 59 -3.10 10.06 -9.77
CA SER A 59 -3.29 10.14 -8.30
C SER A 59 -1.96 10.22 -7.53
N LEU A 60 -0.87 10.52 -8.23
CA LEU A 60 0.45 10.72 -7.63
C LEU A 60 0.38 11.85 -6.60
N GLY A 61 0.91 11.60 -5.40
CA GLY A 61 0.93 12.56 -4.29
C GLY A 61 -0.09 12.29 -3.19
N GLN A 62 -1.13 11.47 -3.44
CA GLN A 62 -1.98 10.97 -2.36
C GLN A 62 -1.35 9.73 -1.72
N VAL A 63 -1.18 9.78 -0.40
CA VAL A 63 -0.61 8.71 0.40
C VAL A 63 -1.62 8.26 1.45
N GLN A 64 -1.75 6.95 1.61
CA GLN A 64 -2.58 6.32 2.62
C GLN A 64 -1.66 5.52 3.54
N PHE A 65 -1.75 5.75 4.84
CA PHE A 65 -1.04 4.95 5.84
C PHE A 65 -1.97 3.88 6.39
N ILE A 66 -1.58 2.62 6.25
CA ILE A 66 -2.40 1.47 6.59
C ILE A 66 -1.78 0.75 7.78
N THR A 67 -2.56 0.58 8.85
CA THR A 67 -2.13 0.00 10.12
C THR A 67 -2.54 -1.45 10.32
N SER A 68 -3.33 -2.02 9.41
CA SER A 68 -3.79 -3.42 9.42
C SER A 68 -3.41 -4.13 8.14
N ASN A 69 -3.17 -5.44 8.17
CA ASN A 69 -2.84 -6.23 6.98
C ASN A 69 -3.85 -6.01 5.87
N TYR A 70 -3.39 -5.89 4.63
CA TYR A 70 -4.22 -5.34 3.55
C TYR A 70 -3.90 -5.91 2.17
N TRP A 71 -4.82 -5.68 1.25
CA TRP A 71 -4.64 -5.97 -0.17
C TRP A 71 -4.54 -4.66 -0.96
N VAL A 72 -3.63 -4.58 -1.92
CA VAL A 72 -3.49 -3.41 -2.81
C VAL A 72 -3.83 -3.79 -4.23
N ASN A 73 -4.72 -3.04 -4.88
CA ASN A 73 -5.10 -3.31 -6.27
C ASN A 73 -3.97 -2.91 -7.26
N LYS A 74 -3.87 -3.61 -8.41
CA LYS A 74 -2.81 -3.55 -9.45
C LYS A 74 -2.40 -2.15 -9.94
N LEU A 75 -3.28 -1.16 -9.78
CA LEU A 75 -3.08 0.21 -10.23
C LEU A 75 -2.23 1.07 -9.28
N LYS A 76 -1.59 0.48 -8.25
CA LYS A 76 -0.94 1.23 -7.16
C LYS A 76 0.45 0.71 -6.79
N TYR A 77 1.19 1.57 -6.09
CA TYR A 77 2.46 1.22 -5.50
C TYR A 77 2.32 1.02 -3.99
N ILE A 78 2.89 -0.08 -3.51
CA ILE A 78 3.14 -0.39 -2.11
C ILE A 78 4.50 0.23 -1.79
N CYS A 79 4.54 1.13 -0.82
CA CYS A 79 5.77 1.63 -0.22
C CYS A 79 6.03 0.81 1.05
N ASP A 80 6.97 -0.13 0.95
CA ASP A 80 7.55 -0.77 2.12
C ASP A 80 8.70 0.10 2.64
N ILE A 81 8.66 0.43 3.92
CA ILE A 81 9.71 1.20 4.58
C ILE A 81 10.73 0.20 5.10
N ASN A 82 11.86 0.09 4.41
CA ASN A 82 12.98 -0.70 4.91
C ASN A 82 13.44 -0.04 6.21
N LYS A 83 13.26 -0.71 7.36
CA LYS A 83 13.93 -0.30 8.59
C LYS A 83 15.43 -0.37 8.31
N SER A 84 16.04 0.80 8.12
CA SER A 84 17.48 0.93 8.08
C SER A 84 18.02 0.34 9.38
N LYS A 85 18.93 -0.65 9.26
CA LYS A 85 19.66 -1.20 10.41
C LYS A 85 20.47 -0.13 11.11
#